data_AF-A0ABD1IYJ6-F1
#
_entry.id   AF-A0ABD1IYJ6-F1
#
_cell.length_a   1.000
_cell.length_b   1.000
_cell.length_c   1.000
_cell.angle_alpha   90.00
_cell.angle_beta   90.00
_cell.angle_gamma   90.00
#
_symmetry.space_group_name_H-M   'P 1'
#
loop_
_entity.id
_entity.type
_entity.pdbx_description
1 polymer ?
#
loop_
_entity_poly.entity_id
_entity_poly.type
_entity_poly.pdbx_seq_one_letter_code
_entity_poly.pdbx_strand_id
1 'polypeptide(L)'
;MFTLGLVALLVSASVLLVQGGVSPSSVCEDGGETYRDHETWKPQPCLSCRCDNGNIKCVLTLCPRLRDCRYPSVVPEGECCPVCPEVRRPWLKKPDGQMS
;
A
#
# COMPACT_ATOMS: atom_id res chain seq x y z
N MET A 1 39.27 -25.64 29.51
CA MET A 1 39.73 -24.94 28.28
C MET A 1 39.16 -25.59 27.02
N PHE A 2 39.22 -26.92 26.88
CA PHE A 2 38.63 -27.65 25.73
C PHE A 2 37.10 -27.53 25.61
N THR A 3 36.37 -27.58 26.73
CA THR A 3 34.91 -27.47 26.77
C THR A 3 34.42 -26.07 26.37
N LEU A 4 35.13 -25.02 26.78
CA LEU A 4 34.83 -23.63 26.41
C LEU A 4 35.00 -23.40 24.89
N GLY A 5 36.01 -24.01 24.27
CA GLY A 5 36.21 -23.93 22.82
C GLY A 5 35.10 -24.64 22.03
N LEU A 6 34.63 -25.78 22.50
CA LEU A 6 33.56 -26.55 21.88
C LEU A 6 32.20 -25.82 21.99
N VAL A 7 31.93 -25.23 23.15
CA VAL A 7 30.73 -24.38 23.36
C VAL A 7 30.79 -23.15 22.47
N ALA A 8 31.94 -22.47 22.36
CA ALA A 8 32.09 -21.30 21.49
C ALA A 8 31.85 -21.63 20.00
N LEU A 9 32.31 -22.79 19.52
CA LEU A 9 32.09 -23.26 18.15
C LEU A 9 30.62 -23.63 17.88
N LEU A 10 29.94 -24.24 18.86
CA LEU A 10 28.52 -24.55 18.74
C LEU A 10 27.66 -23.27 18.72
N VAL A 11 28.01 -22.26 19.52
CA VAL A 11 27.35 -20.96 19.54
C VAL A 11 27.57 -20.20 18.23
N SER A 12 28.78 -20.21 17.66
CA SER A 12 29.02 -19.58 16.36
C SER A 12 28.29 -20.30 15.22
N ALA A 13 28.28 -21.63 15.22
CA ALA A 13 27.54 -22.42 14.23
C ALA A 13 26.02 -22.18 14.32
N SER A 14 25.46 -22.08 15.52
CA SER A 14 24.03 -21.76 15.70
C SER A 14 23.69 -20.32 15.32
N VAL A 15 24.58 -19.35 15.57
CA VAL A 15 24.40 -17.96 15.08
C VAL A 15 24.37 -17.91 13.56
N LEU A 16 25.23 -18.67 12.86
CA LEU A 16 25.24 -18.75 11.39
C LEU A 16 23.95 -19.38 10.84
N LEU A 17 23.32 -20.31 11.57
CA LEU A 17 22.06 -20.94 11.18
C LEU A 17 20.83 -20.04 11.44
N VAL A 18 20.90 -19.17 12.46
CA VAL A 18 19.81 -18.25 12.82
C VAL A 18 19.79 -16.99 11.95
N GLN A 19 20.90 -16.66 11.28
CA GLN A 19 21.00 -15.54 10.32
C GLN A 19 20.32 -15.81 8.97
N GLY A 20 19.25 -16.64 8.94
CA GLY A 20 18.39 -16.78 7.77
C GLY A 20 18.02 -15.40 7.22
N GLY A 21 18.66 -15.03 6.12
CA GLY A 21 18.78 -13.64 5.69
C GLY A 21 17.44 -13.05 5.31
N VAL A 22 16.89 -12.19 6.16
CA VAL A 22 16.06 -11.09 5.67
C VAL A 22 17.05 -10.12 5.04
N SER A 23 17.22 -10.26 3.72
CA SER A 23 18.02 -9.30 2.95
C SER A 23 17.38 -7.92 3.10
N PRO A 24 18.09 -6.89 3.57
CA PRO A 24 17.53 -5.54 3.72
C PRO A 24 17.10 -4.91 2.38
N SER A 25 17.46 -5.54 1.25
CA SER A 25 17.13 -5.08 -0.10
C SER A 25 15.73 -5.49 -0.59
N SER A 26 14.92 -6.21 0.19
CA SER A 26 13.56 -6.60 -0.19
C SER A 26 12.47 -5.74 0.46
N VAL A 27 12.81 -4.52 0.86
CA VAL A 27 11.91 -3.60 1.58
C VAL A 27 11.87 -2.28 0.83
N CYS A 28 10.71 -1.65 0.77
CA CYS A 28 10.48 -0.37 0.13
C CYS A 28 10.12 0.70 1.18
N GLU A 29 10.48 1.95 0.93
CA GLU A 29 10.09 3.09 1.78
C GLU A 29 9.36 4.13 0.94
N ASP A 30 8.14 4.49 1.33
CA ASP A 30 7.32 5.51 0.67
C ASP A 30 6.60 6.37 1.72
N GLY A 31 6.70 7.69 1.59
CA GLY A 31 6.03 8.61 2.51
C GLY A 31 6.45 8.50 3.99
N GLY A 32 7.60 7.89 4.29
CA GLY A 32 8.06 7.62 5.67
C GLY A 32 7.59 6.30 6.26
N GLU A 33 6.82 5.51 5.50
CA GLU A 33 6.37 4.17 5.87
C GLU A 33 7.21 3.11 5.15
N THR A 34 7.37 1.95 5.79
CA THR A 34 8.17 0.83 5.30
C THR A 34 7.26 -0.32 4.87
N TYR A 35 7.45 -0.81 3.64
CA TYR A 35 6.65 -1.85 3.00
C TYR A 35 7.50 -3.08 2.69
N ARG A 36 6.97 -4.27 3.00
CA ARG A 36 7.63 -5.56 2.71
C ARG A 36 7.55 -5.89 1.23
N ASP A 37 8.39 -6.83 0.80
CA ASP A 37 8.31 -7.36 -0.56
C ASP A 37 6.90 -7.86 -0.88
N HIS A 38 6.45 -7.57 -2.09
CA HIS A 38 5.11 -7.82 -2.62
C HIS A 38 3.95 -7.13 -1.88
N GLU A 39 4.23 -6.32 -0.86
CA GLU A 39 3.22 -5.52 -0.20
C GLU A 39 2.64 -4.47 -1.15
N THR A 40 1.33 -4.27 -1.08
CA THR A 40 0.60 -3.31 -1.92
C THR A 40 -0.07 -2.26 -1.06
N TRP A 41 0.07 -0.99 -1.44
CA TRP A 41 -0.57 0.13 -0.76
C TRP A 41 -1.14 1.12 -1.77
N LYS A 42 -2.00 2.03 -1.27
CA LYS A 42 -2.62 3.10 -2.04
C LYS A 42 -2.31 4.45 -1.38
N PRO A 43 -1.25 5.15 -1.80
CA PRO A 43 -0.92 6.47 -1.24
C PRO A 43 -1.98 7.53 -1.61
N GLN A 44 -2.73 7.31 -2.69
CA GLN A 44 -3.87 8.12 -3.11
C GLN A 44 -4.93 7.21 -3.75
N PRO A 45 -6.22 7.59 -3.80
CA PRO A 45 -7.29 6.71 -4.29
C PRO A 45 -7.04 6.12 -5.68
N CYS A 46 -6.41 6.88 -6.57
CA CYS A 46 -6.12 6.49 -7.96
C CYS A 46 -4.75 5.88 -8.20
N LEU A 47 -3.86 5.79 -7.20
CA LEU A 47 -2.52 5.23 -7.36
C LEU A 47 -2.40 3.99 -6.49
N SER A 48 -2.09 2.86 -7.12
CA SER A 48 -1.77 1.63 -6.41
C SER A 48 -0.30 1.34 -6.59
N CYS A 49 0.41 1.14 -5.50
CA CYS A 49 1.83 0.81 -5.49
C CYS A 49 2.05 -0.59 -4.96
N ARG A 50 3.15 -1.22 -5.40
CA ARG A 50 3.62 -2.52 -4.91
C ARG A 50 5.12 -2.48 -4.73
N CYS A 51 5.61 -3.05 -3.64
CA CYS A 51 7.03 -3.29 -3.45
C CYS A 51 7.42 -4.57 -4.20
N ASP A 52 8.46 -4.49 -5.03
CA ASP A 52 8.96 -5.63 -5.78
C ASP A 52 10.48 -5.66 -5.68
N ASN A 53 10.98 -6.52 -4.80
CA ASN A 53 12.40 -6.71 -4.49
C ASN A 53 13.12 -5.37 -4.24
N GLY A 54 12.56 -4.57 -3.31
CA GLY A 54 13.07 -3.25 -2.91
C GLY A 54 12.75 -2.10 -3.87
N ASN A 55 12.01 -2.36 -4.96
CA ASN A 55 11.61 -1.33 -5.92
C ASN A 55 10.11 -1.05 -5.83
N ILE A 56 9.74 0.21 -5.70
CA ILE A 56 8.35 0.64 -5.71
C ILE A 56 7.84 0.70 -7.15
N LYS A 57 6.79 -0.06 -7.45
CA LYS A 57 6.10 -0.05 -8.74
C LYS A 57 4.67 0.45 -8.56
N CYS A 58 4.35 1.60 -9.13
CA CYS A 58 3.02 2.19 -9.04
C CYS A 58 2.29 2.19 -10.37
N VAL A 59 0.97 2.01 -10.30
CA VAL A 59 0.04 2.06 -11.43
C VAL A 59 -1.02 3.12 -11.13
N LEU A 60 -1.16 4.07 -12.05
CA LEU A 60 -2.19 5.09 -12.01
C LEU A 60 -3.46 4.57 -12.70
N THR A 61 -4.59 4.64 -11.99
CA THR A 61 -5.91 4.33 -12.53
C THR A 61 -6.46 5.56 -13.24
N LEU A 62 -6.81 5.40 -14.52
CA LEU A 62 -7.49 6.43 -15.30
C LEU A 62 -8.99 6.19 -15.27
N CYS A 63 -9.76 7.21 -14.90
CA CYS A 63 -11.20 7.07 -14.78
C CYS A 63 -11.94 7.18 -16.11
N PRO A 64 -13.02 6.40 -16.28
CA PRO A 64 -13.86 6.53 -17.46
C PRO A 64 -14.56 7.89 -17.48
N ARG A 65 -14.77 8.41 -18.69
CA ARG A 65 -15.63 9.58 -18.91
C ARG A 65 -17.09 9.14 -18.77
N LEU A 66 -17.75 9.52 -17.68
CA LEU A 66 -19.18 9.33 -17.54
C LEU A 66 -19.95 10.28 -18.47
N ARG A 67 -21.01 9.77 -19.09
CA ARG A 67 -21.95 10.54 -19.92
C ARG A 67 -23.37 10.23 -19.46
N ASP A 68 -24.28 11.19 -19.63
CA ASP A 68 -25.73 11.00 -19.45
C ASP A 68 -26.17 10.43 -18.09
N CYS A 69 -25.50 10.81 -16.99
CA CYS A 69 -25.96 10.40 -15.65
C CYS A 69 -27.33 11.04 -15.33
N ARG A 70 -28.28 10.24 -14.83
CA ARG A 70 -29.59 10.72 -14.35
C ARG A 70 -29.48 11.75 -13.21
N TYR A 71 -28.45 11.62 -12.38
CA TYR A 71 -28.12 12.53 -11.28
C TYR A 71 -26.65 12.94 -11.38
N PRO A 72 -26.23 14.05 -10.72
CA PRO A 72 -24.83 14.45 -10.70
C PRO A 72 -23.91 13.31 -10.28
N SER A 73 -22.82 13.11 -11.04
CA SER A 73 -21.83 12.09 -10.71
C SER A 73 -21.15 12.41 -9.39
N VAL A 74 -20.81 11.38 -8.63
CA VAL A 74 -20.15 11.53 -7.32
C VAL A 74 -18.96 10.59 -7.24
N VAL A 75 -17.89 11.01 -6.56
CA VAL A 75 -16.77 10.14 -6.21
C VAL A 75 -17.01 9.67 -4.77
N PRO A 76 -17.25 8.36 -4.55
CA PRO A 76 -17.40 7.85 -3.19
C PRO A 76 -16.12 8.04 -2.36
N GLU A 77 -16.27 8.12 -1.04
CA GLU A 77 -15.12 8.25 -0.14
C GLU A 77 -14.17 7.06 -0.29
N GLY A 78 -12.87 7.34 -0.45
CA GLY A 78 -11.85 6.32 -0.66
C GLY A 78 -11.77 5.75 -2.10
N GLU A 79 -12.70 6.09 -2.97
CA GLU A 79 -12.73 5.62 -4.36
C GLU A 79 -12.01 6.56 -5.32
N CYS A 80 -11.41 6.00 -6.36
CA CYS A 80 -10.72 6.78 -7.39
C CYS A 80 -11.70 7.47 -8.35
N CYS A 81 -12.74 6.76 -8.78
CA CYS A 81 -13.52 7.15 -9.94
C CYS A 81 -14.93 7.60 -9.60
N PRO A 82 -15.47 8.57 -10.36
CA PRO A 82 -16.85 8.98 -10.21
C PRO A 82 -17.79 7.86 -10.67
N VAL A 83 -18.98 7.83 -10.10
CA VAL A 83 -20.09 6.95 -10.49
C VAL A 83 -21.36 7.77 -10.74
N CYS A 84 -22.25 7.28 -11.61
CA CYS A 84 -23.60 7.81 -11.74
C CYS A 84 -24.47 7.17 -10.64
N PRO A 85 -24.94 7.91 -9.64
CA PRO A 85 -25.78 7.32 -8.61
C PRO A 85 -27.17 6.99 -9.14
N GLU A 86 -27.78 5.92 -8.64
CA GLU A 86 -29.16 5.51 -9.03
C GLU A 86 -30.24 6.32 -8.32
N VAL A 87 -29.91 6.93 -7.18
CA VAL A 87 -30.80 7.75 -6.37
C VAL A 87 -30.18 9.12 -6.13
N ARG A 88 -31.01 10.17 -6.10
CA ARG A 88 -30.57 11.49 -5.65
C ARG A 88 -30.13 11.36 -4.20
N ARG A 89 -28.89 11.72 -3.90
CA ARG A 89 -28.37 11.78 -2.53
C ARG A 89 -28.15 13.24 -2.13
N PRO A 90 -29.12 13.89 -1.45
CA PRO A 90 -29.01 15.31 -1.08
C PRO A 90 -27.87 15.61 -0.10
N TRP A 91 -27.47 14.62 0.69
CA TRP A 91 -26.44 14.72 1.74
C TRP A 91 -25.00 14.51 1.23
N LEU A 92 -24.80 14.21 -0.05
CA LEU A 92 -23.46 14.07 -0.61
C LEU A 92 -22.81 15.45 -0.59
N LYS A 93 -21.85 15.61 0.32
CA LYS A 93 -21.22 16.89 0.65
C LYS A 93 -20.78 17.57 -0.64
N LYS A 94 -21.38 18.72 -0.92
CA LYS A 94 -20.89 19.56 -2.00
C LYS A 94 -19.45 20.02 -1.68
N PRO A 95 -18.59 20.23 -2.69
CA PRO A 95 -17.24 20.77 -2.48
C PRO A 95 -17.25 22.17 -1.83
N ASP A 96 -18.39 22.87 -1.81
CA ASP A 96 -18.62 24.18 -1.18
C ASP A 96 -19.13 24.14 0.27
N GLY A 97 -19.26 22.95 0.88
CA GLY A 97 -19.61 22.84 2.31
C GLY A 97 -21.02 23.34 2.68
N GLN A 98 -21.92 23.54 1.72
CA GLN A 98 -23.32 23.82 2.02
C GLN A 98 -24.09 22.51 2.30
N MET A 99 -24.50 22.36 3.56
CA MET A 99 -25.59 21.45 3.93
C MET A 99 -26.91 22.06 3.45
N SER A 100 -27.76 21.26 2.81
CA SER A 100 -29.14 21.65 2.49
C SER A 100 -30.11 21.25 3.59
#